data_AF-A0A7S0BWD8-F1
#
_entry.id   AF-A0A7S0BWD8-F1
#
_cell.length_a   1.000
_cell.length_b   1.000
_cell.length_c   1.000
_cell.angle_alpha   90.00
_cell.angle_beta   90.00
_cell.angle_gamma   90.00
#
_symmetry.space_group_name_H-M   'P 1'
#
loop_
_entity.id
_entity.type
_entity.pdbx_description
1 polymer ?
#
loop_
_entity_poly.entity_id
_entity_poly.type
_entity_poly.pdbx_seq_one_letter_code
_entity_poly.pdbx_strand_id
1 'polypeptide(L)'
;VPHTCTLFFLFKVVNKKVLNILPAPLVIGSIQLGIGSLYVLLIWLLKIRPTPQLTSAGKTAISKIGFYHASGQLLSIVSLGAGPVSFTHIVKALEPFFSAVVSALVFKKWMNPMVYLSLVPVVCGVG
;
A
#
# COMPACT_ATOMS: atom_id res chain seq x y z
N VAL A 1 15.08 10.92 -2.62
CA VAL A 1 15.07 9.43 -2.72
C VAL A 1 15.68 8.72 -1.51
N PRO A 2 16.87 9.08 -0.97
CA PRO A 2 17.45 8.36 0.17
C PRO A 2 16.66 8.50 1.48
N HIS A 3 16.10 9.70 1.76
CA HIS A 3 15.30 9.93 2.97
C HIS A 3 14.02 9.08 3.05
N THR A 4 13.37 8.77 1.92
CA THR A 4 12.13 7.99 1.89
C THR A 4 12.38 6.50 2.10
N CYS A 5 13.50 5.97 1.59
CA CYS A 5 13.92 4.59 1.84
C CYS A 5 14.20 4.34 3.32
N THR A 6 14.91 5.26 3.98
CA THR A 6 15.22 5.13 5.42
C THR A 6 13.93 5.11 6.25
N LEU A 7 12.97 5.98 5.94
CA LEU A 7 11.70 6.03 6.67
C LEU A 7 10.89 4.72 6.52
N PHE A 8 10.85 4.15 5.32
CA PHE A 8 10.16 2.89 5.06
C PHE A 8 10.80 1.71 5.80
N PHE A 9 12.14 1.64 5.81
CA PHE A 9 12.87 0.58 6.49
C PHE A 9 12.72 0.68 8.01
N LEU A 10 12.87 1.88 8.57
CA LEU A 10 12.67 2.16 9.99
C LEU A 10 11.24 1.83 10.42
N PHE A 11 10.24 2.23 9.64
CA PHE A 11 8.84 1.91 9.90
C PHE A 11 8.61 0.40 9.99
N LYS A 12 9.18 -0.39 9.08
CA LYS A 12 9.06 -1.86 9.08
C LYS A 12 9.76 -2.53 10.27
N VAL A 13 10.97 -2.07 10.61
CA VAL A 13 11.74 -2.59 11.76
C VAL A 13 11.04 -2.27 13.08
N VAL A 14 10.57 -1.03 13.26
CA VAL A 14 9.85 -0.61 14.46
C VAL A 14 8.52 -1.35 14.57
N ASN A 15 7.74 -1.48 13.49
CA ASN A 15 6.50 -2.25 13.50
C ASN A 15 6.74 -3.73 13.86
N LYS A 16 7.80 -4.36 13.36
CA LYS A 16 8.12 -5.74 13.72
C LYS A 16 8.47 -5.89 15.20
N LYS A 17 9.21 -4.92 15.78
CA LYS A 17 9.51 -4.90 17.22
C LYS A 17 8.25 -4.71 18.07
N VAL A 18 7.37 -3.79 17.68
CA VAL A 18 6.10 -3.54 18.37
C VAL A 18 5.17 -4.76 18.29
N LEU A 19 5.13 -5.42 17.13
CA LEU A 19 4.30 -6.61 16.92
C LEU A 19 4.78 -7.85 17.69
N ASN A 20 6.08 -7.91 18.01
CA ASN A 20 6.64 -8.95 18.89
C ASN A 20 6.25 -8.75 20.37
N ILE A 21 5.88 -7.52 20.76
CA ILE A 21 5.49 -7.17 22.13
C ILE A 21 3.94 -7.20 22.26
N LEU A 22 3.24 -6.91 21.17
CA LEU A 22 1.78 -6.90 21.07
C LEU A 22 1.35 -7.68 19.82
N PRO A 23 0.98 -8.97 19.94
CA PRO A 23 0.56 -9.82 18.82
C PRO A 23 -0.88 -9.49 18.37
N ALA A 24 -1.19 -8.22 18.16
CA ALA A 24 -2.49 -7.72 17.72
C ALA A 24 -2.36 -6.90 16.41
N PRO A 25 -2.01 -7.54 15.27
CA PRO A 25 -1.76 -6.85 13.99
C PRO A 25 -2.94 -6.01 13.50
N LEU A 26 -4.17 -6.45 13.80
CA LEU A 26 -5.40 -5.74 13.41
C LEU A 26 -5.59 -4.41 14.17
N VAL A 27 -5.18 -4.35 15.44
CA VAL A 27 -5.29 -3.15 16.27
C VAL A 27 -4.29 -2.10 15.80
N ILE A 28 -3.05 -2.51 15.53
CA ILE A 28 -1.99 -1.62 15.04
C ILE A 28 -2.38 -1.04 13.67
N GLY A 29 -2.93 -1.85 12.76
CA GLY A 29 -3.39 -1.37 11.46
C GLY A 29 -4.54 -0.37 11.54
N SER A 30 -5.48 -0.60 12.45
CA SER A 30 -6.60 0.32 12.69
C SER A 30 -6.14 1.65 13.27
N ILE A 31 -5.18 1.64 14.20
CA ILE A 31 -4.58 2.85 14.77
C ILE A 31 -3.81 3.64 13.70
N GLN A 32 -3.07 2.96 12.82
CA GLN A 32 -2.34 3.60 11.73
C GLN A 32 -3.28 4.36 10.78
N LEU A 33 -4.39 3.73 10.40
CA LEU A 33 -5.44 4.33 9.58
C LEU A 33 -6.16 5.47 10.33
N GLY A 34 -6.39 5.31 11.62
CA GLY A 34 -7.00 6.33 12.49
C GLY A 34 -6.16 7.60 12.60
N ILE A 35 -4.86 7.47 12.88
CA ILE A 35 -3.92 8.59 12.95
C ILE A 35 -3.80 9.29 11.59
N GLY A 36 -3.76 8.52 10.49
CA GLY A 36 -3.76 9.08 9.15
C GLY A 36 -5.02 9.88 8.82
N SER A 37 -6.19 9.36 9.21
CA SER A 37 -7.48 10.06 9.05
C SER A 37 -7.52 11.35 9.88
N LEU A 38 -7.07 11.30 11.12
CA LEU A 38 -7.02 12.46 12.01
C LEU A 38 -6.08 13.55 11.45
N TYR A 39 -4.91 13.17 10.94
CA TYR A 39 -3.96 14.10 10.31
C TYR A 39 -4.57 14.82 9.11
N VAL A 40 -5.27 14.09 8.23
CA VAL A 40 -5.95 14.69 7.07
C VAL A 40 -7.09 15.62 7.50
N LEU A 41 -7.87 15.23 8.51
CA LEU A 41 -8.91 16.07 9.08
C LEU A 41 -8.35 17.37 9.65
N LEU A 42 -7.22 17.32 10.38
CA LEU A 42 -6.57 18.50 10.92
C LEU A 42 -6.08 19.45 9.81
N ILE A 43 -5.53 18.92 8.71
CA ILE A 43 -5.13 19.73 7.54
C ILE A 43 -6.33 20.43 6.89
N TRP A 44 -7.47 19.75 6.79
CA TRP A 44 -8.70 20.33 6.24
C TRP A 44 -9.32 21.37 7.19
N LEU A 45 -9.28 21.14 8.51
CA LEU A 45 -9.73 22.09 9.53
C LEU A 45 -8.86 23.36 9.54
N LEU A 46 -7.54 23.20 9.44
CA LEU A 46 -6.59 24.31 9.36
C LEU A 46 -6.60 25.00 7.99
N LYS A 47 -7.43 24.55 7.03
CA LYS A 47 -7.57 25.09 5.67
C LYS A 47 -6.25 25.22 4.88
N ILE A 48 -5.19 24.52 5.30
CA ILE A 48 -3.87 24.55 4.66
C ILE A 48 -3.92 23.97 3.24
N ARG A 49 -4.89 23.07 2.98
CA ARG A 49 -5.14 22.48 1.65
C ARG A 49 -6.63 22.58 1.29
N PRO A 50 -6.99 22.98 0.05
CA PRO A 50 -8.39 23.03 -0.39
C PRO A 50 -9.04 21.64 -0.32
N THR A 51 -10.29 21.61 0.15
CA THR A 51 -11.08 20.37 0.23
C THR A 51 -11.41 19.87 -1.18
N PRO A 52 -11.29 18.56 -1.44
CA PRO A 52 -11.56 18.01 -2.76
C PRO A 52 -13.05 18.13 -3.09
N GLN A 53 -13.37 18.80 -4.21
CA GLN A 53 -14.73 18.84 -4.75
C GLN A 53 -15.08 17.43 -5.28
N LEU A 54 -16.03 16.76 -4.62
CA LEU A 54 -16.39 15.37 -4.90
C LEU A 54 -17.73 15.28 -5.64
N THR A 55 -17.67 15.01 -6.95
CA THR A 55 -18.84 14.61 -7.75
C THR A 55 -19.44 13.32 -7.19
N SER A 56 -20.76 13.13 -7.27
CA SER A 56 -21.46 11.96 -6.71
C SER A 56 -20.84 10.61 -7.17
N ALA A 57 -20.48 10.51 -8.45
CA ALA A 57 -19.77 9.34 -8.99
C ALA A 57 -18.35 9.14 -8.40
N GLY A 58 -17.64 10.24 -8.10
CA GLY A 58 -16.32 10.22 -7.48
C GLY A 58 -16.36 9.71 -6.05
N LYS A 59 -17.43 9.98 -5.30
CA LYS A 59 -17.58 9.48 -3.91
C LYS A 59 -17.61 7.96 -3.86
N THR A 60 -18.34 7.32 -4.77
CA THR A 60 -18.41 5.85 -4.84
C THR A 60 -17.06 5.24 -5.25
N ALA A 61 -16.34 5.88 -6.19
CA ALA A 61 -15.01 5.41 -6.58
C ALA A 61 -13.99 5.53 -5.45
N ILE A 62 -14.00 6.66 -4.71
CA ILE A 62 -13.12 6.88 -3.55
C ILE A 62 -13.44 5.92 -2.40
N SER A 63 -14.71 5.63 -2.17
CA SER A 63 -15.11 4.65 -1.15
C SER A 63 -14.60 3.25 -1.49
N LYS A 64 -14.74 2.81 -2.75
CA LYS A 64 -14.23 1.51 -3.20
C LYS A 64 -12.70 1.42 -3.08
N ILE A 65 -11.96 2.42 -3.56
CA ILE A 65 -10.50 2.40 -3.44
C ILE A 65 -10.04 2.51 -1.99
N GLY A 66 -10.76 3.25 -1.14
CA GLY A 66 -10.53 3.30 0.29
C GLY A 66 -10.69 1.94 0.97
N PHE A 67 -11.74 1.18 0.60
CA PHE A 67 -11.95 -0.18 1.08
C PHE A 67 -10.82 -1.12 0.66
N TYR A 68 -10.45 -1.13 -0.63
CA TYR A 68 -9.33 -1.95 -1.11
C TYR A 68 -8.02 -1.55 -0.44
N HIS A 69 -7.77 -0.26 -0.26
CA HIS A 69 -6.58 0.24 0.42
C HIS A 69 -6.53 -0.19 1.89
N ALA A 70 -7.63 -0.05 2.63
CA ALA A 70 -7.73 -0.47 4.02
C ALA A 70 -7.52 -1.99 4.15
N SER A 71 -8.15 -2.79 3.29
CA SER A 71 -7.97 -4.25 3.27
C SER A 71 -6.51 -4.65 2.97
N GLY A 72 -5.86 -3.97 2.01
CA GLY A 72 -4.46 -4.19 1.67
C GLY A 72 -3.49 -3.79 2.79
N GLN A 73 -3.81 -2.73 3.54
CA GLN A 73 -3.06 -2.36 4.74
C GLN A 73 -3.20 -3.42 5.84
N LEU A 74 -4.41 -3.88 6.13
CA LEU A 74 -4.64 -4.94 7.13
C LEU A 74 -3.90 -6.23 6.75
N LEU A 75 -4.04 -6.67 5.50
CA LEU A 75 -3.40 -7.88 5.00
C LEU A 75 -1.86 -7.77 5.02
N SER A 76 -1.32 -6.58 4.72
CA SER A 76 0.11 -6.31 4.83
C SER A 76 0.62 -6.44 6.27
N ILE A 77 -0.14 -5.97 7.26
CA ILE A 77 0.28 -6.01 8.67
C ILE A 77 0.12 -7.43 9.23
N VAL A 78 -0.92 -8.15 8.83
CA VAL A 78 -1.08 -9.59 9.12
C VAL A 78 0.07 -10.40 8.53
N SER A 79 0.48 -10.13 7.29
CA SER A 79 1.63 -10.80 6.65
C SER A 79 2.95 -10.58 7.41
N LEU A 80 3.15 -9.38 7.97
CA LEU A 80 4.34 -9.07 8.80
C LEU A 80 4.33 -9.79 10.16
N GLY A 81 3.15 -10.15 10.68
CA GLY A 81 3.00 -10.90 11.92
C GLY A 81 3.01 -12.41 11.73
N ALA A 82 2.51 -12.90 10.60
CA ALA A 82 2.41 -14.34 10.30
C ALA A 82 3.68 -14.92 9.63
N GLY A 83 4.58 -14.09 9.10
CA GLY A 83 5.76 -14.56 8.36
C GLY A 83 6.96 -13.63 8.39
N PRO A 84 8.10 -14.06 7.82
CA PRO A 84 9.29 -13.23 7.73
C PRO A 84 9.05 -12.03 6.81
N VAL A 85 9.47 -10.85 7.27
CA VAL A 85 9.29 -9.55 6.59
C VAL A 85 9.81 -9.57 5.15
N SER A 86 10.85 -10.36 4.86
CA SER A 86 11.39 -10.57 3.51
C SER A 86 10.35 -11.08 2.51
N PHE A 87 9.46 -11.99 2.92
CA PHE A 87 8.40 -12.50 2.04
C PHE A 87 7.39 -11.41 1.65
N THR A 88 7.02 -10.53 2.60
CA THR A 88 6.15 -9.39 2.31
C THR A 88 6.79 -8.41 1.32
N HIS A 89 8.13 -8.24 1.36
CA HIS A 89 8.83 -7.40 0.39
C HIS A 89 8.89 -8.02 -1.01
N ILE A 90 9.05 -9.33 -1.09
CA ILE A 90 8.96 -10.11 -2.35
C ILE A 90 7.58 -9.90 -3.00
N VAL A 91 6.50 -10.09 -2.25
CA VAL A 91 5.13 -9.91 -2.77
C VAL A 91 4.88 -8.47 -3.24
N LYS A 92 5.38 -7.48 -2.50
CA LYS A 92 5.27 -6.06 -2.90
C LYS A 92 6.12 -5.72 -4.13
N ALA A 93 7.27 -6.35 -4.30
CA ALA A 93 8.10 -6.17 -5.49
C ALA A 93 7.42 -6.73 -6.76
N LEU A 94 6.51 -7.69 -6.61
CA LEU A 94 5.71 -8.27 -7.70
C LEU A 94 4.44 -7.47 -8.03
N GLU A 95 4.07 -6.46 -7.25
CA GLU A 95 2.93 -5.58 -7.51
C GLU A 95 2.87 -5.02 -8.97
N PRO A 96 3.98 -4.54 -9.58
CA PRO A 96 3.98 -4.14 -10.99
C PRO A 96 3.67 -5.28 -11.97
N PHE A 97 4.08 -6.52 -11.65
CA PHE A 97 3.76 -7.69 -12.47
C PHE A 97 2.26 -7.97 -12.46
N PHE A 98 1.66 -8.05 -11.26
CA PHE A 98 0.22 -8.28 -11.13
C PHE A 98 -0.60 -7.15 -11.77
N SER A 99 -0.16 -5.89 -11.62
CA SER A 99 -0.81 -4.73 -12.24
C SER A 99 -0.81 -4.83 -13.77
N ALA A 100 0.30 -5.22 -14.39
CA ALA A 100 0.39 -5.40 -15.84
C ALA A 100 -0.51 -6.55 -16.35
N VAL A 101 -0.56 -7.67 -15.62
CA VAL A 101 -1.43 -8.81 -15.95
C VAL A 101 -2.91 -8.43 -15.83
N VAL A 102 -3.31 -7.75 -14.76
CA VAL A 102 -4.69 -7.27 -14.57
C VAL A 102 -5.06 -6.24 -15.63
N SER A 103 -4.14 -5.33 -15.99
CA SER A 103 -4.35 -4.36 -17.08
C SER A 103 -4.60 -5.05 -18.42
N ALA A 104 -3.83 -6.10 -18.73
CA ALA A 104 -3.99 -6.87 -19.95
C ALA A 104 -5.29 -7.70 -19.97
N LEU A 105 -5.65 -8.36 -18.86
CA LEU A 105 -6.80 -9.26 -18.79
C LEU A 105 -8.15 -8.52 -18.59
N VAL A 106 -8.20 -7.54 -17.69
CA VAL A 106 -9.44 -6.85 -17.30
C VAL A 106 -9.73 -5.67 -18.21
N PHE A 107 -8.71 -4.87 -18.55
CA PHE A 107 -8.90 -3.66 -19.36
C PHE A 107 -8.64 -3.88 -20.85
N LYS A 108 -8.14 -5.06 -21.26
CA LYS A 108 -7.72 -5.40 -22.64
C LYS A 108 -6.78 -4.35 -23.26
N LYS A 109 -6.09 -3.56 -22.42
CA LYS A 109 -5.13 -2.55 -22.85
C LYS A 109 -3.74 -3.14 -22.73
N TRP A 110 -3.19 -3.48 -23.89
CA TRP A 110 -1.82 -3.94 -24.01
C TRP A 110 -0.86 -2.81 -23.66
N MET A 111 0.02 -3.06 -22.71
CA MET A 111 1.07 -2.11 -22.34
C MET A 111 2.17 -2.11 -23.41
N ASN A 112 2.98 -1.06 -23.44
CA ASN A 112 4.11 -0.99 -24.38
C ASN A 112 5.04 -2.21 -24.18
N PRO A 113 5.54 -2.87 -25.24
CA PRO A 113 6.49 -3.99 -25.15
C PRO A 113 7.67 -3.75 -24.21
N MET A 114 8.11 -2.50 -24.03
CA MET A 114 9.17 -2.14 -23.09
C MET A 114 8.80 -2.39 -21.62
N VAL A 115 7.52 -2.28 -21.26
CA VAL A 115 7.02 -2.63 -19.92
C VAL A 115 7.16 -4.13 -19.68
N TYR A 116 6.78 -4.96 -20.66
CA TYR A 116 6.92 -6.41 -20.56
C TYR A 116 8.38 -6.85 -20.46
N LEU A 117 9.29 -6.19 -21.20
CA LEU A 117 10.73 -6.41 -21.07
C LEU A 117 11.27 -6.05 -19.68
N SER A 118 10.75 -4.99 -19.06
CA SER A 118 11.14 -4.62 -17.69
C SER A 118 10.54 -5.55 -16.62
N LEU A 119 9.45 -6.26 -16.91
CA LEU A 119 8.87 -7.28 -16.03
C LEU A 119 9.78 -8.50 -15.89
N VAL A 120 10.49 -8.90 -16.96
CA VAL A 120 11.38 -10.08 -16.97
C VAL A 120 12.46 -9.99 -15.87
N PRO A 121 13.31 -8.95 -15.80
CA PRO A 121 14.33 -8.85 -14.75
C PRO A 121 13.74 -8.66 -13.36
N VAL A 122 12.56 -8.04 -13.24
CA VAL A 122 11.87 -7.91 -11.95
C VAL A 122 11.49 -9.29 -11.43
N VAL A 123 10.81 -10.12 -12.24
CA VAL A 123 10.40 -11.49 -11.85
C VAL A 123 11.62 -12.39 -11.62
N CYS A 124 12.64 -12.31 -12.47
CA CYS A 124 13.89 -13.05 -12.30
C CYS A 124 14.66 -12.66 -11.04
N GLY A 125 14.55 -11.42 -10.57
CA GLY A 125 15.24 -10.93 -9.37
C GLY A 125 14.56 -11.27 -8.04
N VAL A 126 13.31 -11.74 -8.06
CA VAL A 126 12.57 -12.12 -6.84
C VAL A 126 12.61 -13.64 -6.55
N GLY A 127 13.19 -14.42 -7.47
CA GLY A 127 13.34 -15.89 -7.37
C GLY A 127 14.62 -16.34 -6.69
#